data_AF-A0A9P4K4A2-F1
#
_entry.id   AF-A0A9P4K4A2-F1
#
_cell.length_a   1.000
_cell.length_b   1.000
_cell.length_c   1.000
_cell.angle_alpha   90.00
_cell.angle_beta   90.00
_cell.angle_gamma   90.00
#
_symmetry.space_group_name_H-M   'P 1'
#
loop_
_entity.id
_entity.type
_entity.pdbx_description
1 polymer ?
#
loop_
_entity_poly.entity_id
_entity_poly.type
_entity_poly.pdbx_seq_one_letter_code
_entity_poly.pdbx_strand_id
1 'polypeptide(L)'
;MQCLHPHMLTAPRIFIRCTPWCRISGRHYASDPQLEWFAKLRDEMLNRELPRLYRRFRPSKAEALEDSLRPFIPIKIITSKGKRVWPPEYHLIHFNHRIDPSKLLPDGTDALHSPGSPYVRRMWAGGSIRLDPEKYYDESCGWYGNVNCFSIERIKDVQLRDNDKILVKIERRFAPKAALRHNIGESPSDNAFDILSRKVPEAPEFGVASMVEERNLLFMRERSAEDLGASLSGTIRYLPSSKTPEFSHTLIPTAELLSCFSQLTANKHAIHLDREYTRNVEGHRNLLVHGPLTLTLLLRFVTNHLNNISAHTPQVIQSIEYRNLAPLYCDEQMRLCARRRTQVKIEGGRRADEEGHIYDVWIEGPTGGIAVKGTIHTAPGVGVAQHPDLKAHFTRRRSLVRLVEAPPRPMKAVFSRRQQLLARQIVARRAHPLFIESAARKCLPMPLVRKYKTTKEHRIDPLPRFALRGVKKVASRPVIRYKSQKLEYSRLAKKTMLYWGQKWREEE
;
A
#
# COMPACT_ATOMS: atom_id res chain seq x y z
N MET A 1 -67.54 -25.72 45.89
CA MET A 1 -66.72 -26.27 46.98
C MET A 1 -65.46 -26.87 46.39
N GLN A 2 -64.32 -26.55 47.03
CA GLN A 2 -63.03 -27.23 47.00
C GLN A 2 -62.17 -27.21 45.72
N CYS A 3 -61.11 -26.40 45.81
CA CYS A 3 -59.85 -26.57 45.10
C CYS A 3 -59.04 -27.72 45.73
N LEU A 4 -58.40 -28.58 44.94
CA LEU A 4 -57.12 -29.22 45.28
C LEU A 4 -56.29 -29.51 44.00
N HIS A 5 -54.99 -29.22 44.13
CA HIS A 5 -53.82 -29.29 43.24
C HIS A 5 -53.75 -30.25 42.04
N PRO A 6 -52.98 -29.89 40.99
CA PRO A 6 -52.26 -30.84 40.16
C PRO A 6 -50.73 -30.85 40.41
N HIS A 7 -50.19 -32.07 40.36
CA HIS A 7 -48.77 -32.42 40.43
C HIS A 7 -47.97 -31.98 39.19
N MET A 8 -46.68 -31.75 39.43
CA MET A 8 -45.64 -31.46 38.45
C MET A 8 -45.44 -32.58 37.41
N LEU A 9 -45.32 -32.20 36.14
CA LEU A 9 -44.45 -32.86 35.17
C LEU A 9 -43.66 -31.79 34.41
N THR A 10 -42.34 -31.95 34.46
CA THR A 10 -41.29 -31.13 33.87
C THR A 10 -41.17 -31.38 32.37
N ALA A 11 -41.23 -30.32 31.55
CA ALA A 11 -40.88 -30.34 30.14
C ALA A 11 -39.59 -29.54 29.89
N PRO A 12 -38.67 -29.99 29.00
CA PRO A 12 -37.43 -29.29 28.74
C PRO A 12 -37.69 -27.99 27.96
N ARG A 13 -37.17 -26.86 28.45
CA ARG A 13 -37.18 -25.57 27.75
C ARG A 13 -36.29 -25.66 26.51
N ILE A 14 -36.90 -25.81 25.34
CA ILE A 14 -36.26 -25.62 24.05
C ILE A 14 -35.90 -24.13 23.92
N PHE A 15 -34.60 -23.82 23.93
CA PHE A 15 -34.10 -22.49 23.57
C PHE A 15 -34.31 -22.27 22.07
N ILE A 16 -35.35 -21.54 21.72
CA ILE A 16 -35.55 -21.00 20.38
C ILE A 16 -34.48 -19.93 20.17
N ARG A 17 -33.41 -20.27 19.45
CA ARG A 17 -32.44 -19.28 18.95
C ARG A 17 -33.14 -18.42 17.90
N CYS A 18 -33.40 -17.17 18.23
CA CYS A 18 -33.77 -16.13 17.28
C CYS A 18 -32.61 -15.90 16.29
N THR A 19 -32.69 -16.51 15.12
CA THR A 19 -31.90 -16.12 13.95
C THR A 19 -32.36 -14.72 13.51
N PRO A 20 -31.45 -13.74 13.36
CA PRO A 20 -31.81 -12.50 12.71
C PRO A 20 -32.03 -12.83 11.23
N TRP A 21 -33.28 -12.81 10.79
CA TRP A 21 -33.66 -12.86 9.40
C TRP A 21 -33.02 -11.66 8.67
N CYS A 22 -31.88 -11.89 8.03
CA CYS A 22 -31.42 -11.03 6.94
C CYS A 22 -32.49 -11.10 5.85
N ARG A 23 -33.40 -10.12 5.82
CA ARG A 23 -34.17 -9.81 4.61
C ARG A 23 -33.16 -9.38 3.55
N ILE A 24 -32.65 -10.35 2.80
CA ILE A 24 -32.08 -10.11 1.48
C ILE A 24 -33.27 -9.62 0.65
N SER A 25 -33.35 -8.32 0.39
CA SER A 25 -34.22 -7.84 -0.68
C SER A 25 -33.59 -8.28 -1.99
N GLY A 26 -33.83 -9.53 -2.39
CA GLY A 26 -33.67 -9.95 -3.76
C GLY A 26 -34.67 -9.12 -4.57
N ARG A 27 -34.23 -7.99 -5.12
CA ARG A 27 -34.96 -7.38 -6.23
C ARG A 27 -34.78 -8.35 -7.39
N HIS A 28 -35.75 -9.25 -7.55
CA HIS A 28 -35.96 -9.90 -8.82
C HIS A 28 -36.29 -8.78 -9.80
N TYR A 29 -35.33 -8.46 -10.66
CA TYR A 29 -35.60 -7.64 -11.83
C TYR A 29 -36.52 -8.48 -12.71
N ALA A 30 -37.82 -8.18 -12.69
CA ALA A 30 -38.65 -8.46 -13.85
C ALA A 30 -37.91 -7.87 -15.06
N SER A 31 -37.83 -8.63 -16.15
CA SER A 31 -37.11 -8.28 -17.37
C SER A 31 -37.65 -6.96 -17.94
N ASP A 32 -37.06 -5.85 -17.52
CA ASP A 32 -37.22 -4.55 -18.16
C ASP A 32 -36.47 -4.64 -19.50
N PRO A 33 -37.16 -4.57 -20.65
CA PRO A 33 -36.53 -4.61 -21.97
C PRO A 33 -35.45 -3.53 -22.13
N GLN A 34 -35.53 -2.42 -21.37
CA GLN A 34 -34.55 -1.33 -21.42
C GLN A 34 -33.20 -1.69 -20.78
N LEU A 35 -33.11 -2.80 -20.05
CA LEU A 35 -31.90 -3.23 -19.33
C LEU A 35 -31.36 -4.59 -19.79
N GLU A 36 -31.84 -5.13 -20.91
CA GLU A 36 -31.34 -6.40 -21.46
C GLU A 36 -29.83 -6.36 -21.72
N TRP A 37 -29.32 -5.24 -22.24
CA TRP A 37 -27.89 -5.00 -22.43
C TRP A 37 -27.10 -5.13 -21.12
N PHE A 38 -27.66 -4.64 -20.00
CA PHE A 38 -27.01 -4.68 -18.70
C PHE A 38 -27.09 -6.08 -18.09
N ALA A 39 -28.20 -6.79 -18.27
CA ALA A 39 -28.33 -8.18 -17.85
C ALA A 39 -27.25 -9.05 -18.52
N LYS A 40 -27.04 -8.89 -19.84
CA LYS A 40 -25.99 -9.58 -20.59
C LYS A 40 -24.58 -9.21 -20.12
N LEU A 41 -24.29 -7.92 -19.96
CA LEU A 41 -23.01 -7.44 -19.44
C LEU A 41 -22.73 -8.01 -18.04
N ARG A 42 -23.74 -7.98 -17.16
CA ARG A 42 -23.64 -8.50 -15.80
C ARG A 42 -23.33 -9.98 -15.81
N ASP A 43 -24.00 -10.77 -16.65
CA ASP A 43 -23.74 -12.21 -16.78
C ASP A 43 -22.32 -12.48 -17.30
N GLU A 44 -21.89 -11.78 -18.35
CA GLU A 44 -20.51 -11.89 -18.87
C GLU A 44 -19.47 -11.59 -17.79
N MET A 45 -19.64 -10.49 -17.05
CA MET A 45 -18.70 -10.09 -16.01
C MET A 45 -18.69 -11.05 -14.82
N LEU A 46 -19.84 -11.58 -14.40
CA LEU A 46 -19.90 -12.53 -13.29
C LEU A 46 -19.26 -13.87 -13.63
N ASN A 47 -19.33 -14.28 -14.90
CA ASN A 47 -18.71 -15.52 -15.39
C ASN A 47 -17.28 -15.31 -15.92
N ARG A 48 -16.73 -14.10 -15.83
CA ARG A 48 -15.39 -13.78 -16.34
C ARG A 48 -14.31 -14.50 -15.53
N GLU A 49 -13.48 -15.28 -16.22
CA GLU A 49 -12.31 -15.90 -15.61
C GLU A 49 -11.20 -14.87 -15.35
N LEU A 50 -10.77 -14.78 -14.09
CA LEU A 50 -9.69 -13.90 -13.66
C LEU A 50 -8.41 -14.69 -13.40
N PRO A 51 -7.22 -14.11 -13.66
CA PRO A 51 -5.97 -14.84 -13.47
C PRO A 51 -5.77 -15.26 -12.02
N ARG A 52 -5.32 -16.48 -11.79
CA ARG A 52 -4.95 -16.97 -10.45
C ARG A 52 -3.52 -16.56 -10.15
N LEU A 53 -3.23 -16.17 -8.91
CA LEU A 53 -1.89 -15.72 -8.53
C LEU A 53 -1.29 -16.63 -7.46
N TYR A 54 -0.13 -17.22 -7.75
CA TYR A 54 0.77 -17.77 -6.73
C TYR A 54 1.98 -16.87 -6.60
N ARG A 55 2.16 -16.32 -5.40
CA ARG A 55 3.25 -15.39 -5.12
C ARG A 55 3.95 -15.79 -3.84
N ARG A 56 5.27 -15.63 -3.89
CA ARG A 56 6.10 -15.60 -2.70
C ARG A 56 6.11 -14.17 -2.17
N PHE A 57 5.65 -13.99 -0.94
CA PHE A 57 5.83 -12.78 -0.16
C PHE A 57 7.32 -12.56 0.09
N ARG A 58 7.83 -11.38 -0.28
CA ARG A 58 9.26 -11.05 -0.23
C ARG A 58 9.51 -9.93 0.77
N PRO A 59 10.35 -10.16 1.81
CA PRO A 59 10.72 -9.12 2.76
C PRO A 59 11.26 -7.86 2.11
N SER A 60 12.05 -7.96 1.04
CA SER A 60 12.62 -6.79 0.35
C SER A 60 11.56 -5.87 -0.27
N LYS A 61 10.45 -6.42 -0.78
CA LYS A 61 9.36 -5.61 -1.34
C LYS A 61 8.58 -4.89 -0.24
N ALA A 62 8.43 -5.59 0.88
CA ALA A 62 7.81 -5.10 2.08
C ALA A 62 8.63 -3.95 2.71
N GLU A 63 9.95 -4.11 2.80
CA GLU A 63 10.89 -3.07 3.23
C GLU A 63 10.85 -1.84 2.32
N ALA A 64 10.78 -2.02 0.99
CA ALA A 64 10.64 -0.91 0.06
C ALA A 64 9.34 -0.09 0.27
N LEU A 65 8.23 -0.76 0.62
CA LEU A 65 7.00 -0.06 1.02
C LEU A 65 7.21 0.72 2.31
N GLU A 66 7.83 0.12 3.32
CA GLU A 66 8.12 0.80 4.59
C GLU A 66 9.02 2.01 4.42
N ASP A 67 10.08 1.90 3.62
CA ASP A 67 10.99 2.99 3.32
C ASP A 67 10.27 4.14 2.62
N SER A 68 9.34 3.82 1.72
CA SER A 68 8.49 4.81 1.04
C SER A 68 7.51 5.50 1.99
N LEU A 69 6.99 4.79 3.00
CA LEU A 69 6.01 5.30 3.96
C LEU A 69 6.63 6.03 5.15
N ARG A 70 7.85 5.67 5.56
CA ARG A 70 8.50 6.16 6.78
C ARG A 70 8.58 7.69 6.92
N PRO A 71 8.78 8.48 5.83
CA PRO A 71 8.74 9.94 5.93
C PRO A 71 7.35 10.51 6.29
N PHE A 72 6.29 9.74 6.05
CA PHE A 72 4.91 10.20 6.13
C PHE A 72 4.14 9.63 7.31
N ILE A 73 4.51 8.45 7.81
CA ILE A 73 3.88 7.80 8.94
C ILE A 73 4.93 6.98 9.71
N PRO A 74 4.89 6.95 11.06
CA PRO A 74 5.74 6.06 11.83
C PRO A 74 5.59 4.62 11.35
N ILE A 75 6.68 3.86 11.25
CA ILE A 75 6.63 2.45 10.89
C ILE A 75 7.25 1.66 12.04
N LYS A 76 6.43 0.81 12.67
CA LYS A 76 6.88 -0.19 13.63
C LYS A 76 6.90 -1.58 12.99
N ILE A 77 8.02 -2.28 13.14
CA ILE A 77 8.16 -3.68 12.74
C ILE A 77 7.56 -4.54 13.86
N ILE A 78 6.63 -5.41 13.48
CA ILE A 78 6.01 -6.35 14.41
C ILE A 78 6.73 -7.69 14.30
N THR A 79 7.08 -8.27 15.44
CA THR A 79 7.64 -9.61 15.54
C THR A 79 6.85 -10.45 16.53
N SER A 80 6.87 -11.76 16.33
CA SER A 80 6.38 -12.76 17.29
C SER A 80 7.35 -13.94 17.27
N LYS A 81 7.80 -14.37 18.45
CA LYS A 81 8.87 -15.38 18.67
C LYS A 81 10.06 -15.22 17.72
N GLY A 82 10.49 -13.98 17.49
CA GLY A 82 11.63 -13.64 16.62
C GLY A 82 11.34 -13.66 15.11
N LYS A 83 10.14 -14.02 14.67
CA LYS A 83 9.71 -13.92 13.26
C LYS A 83 8.94 -12.62 13.02
N ARG A 84 9.14 -12.00 11.87
CA ARG A 84 8.38 -10.81 11.45
C ARG A 84 6.96 -11.20 11.05
N VAL A 85 5.98 -10.50 11.63
CA VAL A 85 4.55 -10.58 11.28
C VAL A 85 4.29 -9.56 10.17
N TRP A 86 3.65 -9.98 9.09
CA TRP A 86 3.30 -9.06 8.00
C TRP A 86 1.95 -8.39 8.22
N PRO A 87 1.91 -7.05 8.26
CA PRO A 87 0.65 -6.34 8.41
C PRO A 87 -0.30 -6.54 7.23
N PRO A 88 -1.63 -6.47 7.45
CA PRO A 88 -2.62 -6.86 6.44
C PRO A 88 -2.51 -6.08 5.13
N GLU A 89 -2.07 -4.82 5.16
CA GLU A 89 -1.96 -3.97 3.97
C GLU A 89 -0.93 -4.46 2.93
N TYR A 90 -0.04 -5.38 3.30
CA TYR A 90 1.08 -5.78 2.44
C TYR A 90 0.68 -6.72 1.30
N HIS A 91 -0.53 -7.29 1.36
CA HIS A 91 -1.04 -8.05 0.23
C HIS A 91 -1.24 -7.16 -1.02
N LEU A 92 -1.50 -5.85 -0.83
CA LEU A 92 -1.73 -4.89 -1.92
C LEU A 92 -0.50 -4.76 -2.83
N ILE A 93 0.71 -4.82 -2.27
CA ILE A 93 1.94 -4.76 -3.09
C ILE A 93 2.28 -6.14 -3.67
N HIS A 94 1.86 -7.26 -3.09
CA HIS A 94 2.30 -8.58 -3.56
C HIS A 94 1.37 -9.21 -4.60
N PHE A 95 0.06 -8.93 -4.50
CA PHE A 95 -0.96 -9.70 -5.21
C PHE A 95 -1.71 -8.89 -6.27
N ASN A 96 -1.17 -7.79 -6.79
CA ASN A 96 -1.77 -7.17 -7.97
C ASN A 96 -1.27 -7.82 -9.27
N HIS A 97 -2.13 -7.86 -10.28
CA HIS A 97 -1.79 -8.35 -11.61
C HIS A 97 -0.74 -7.44 -12.24
N ARG A 98 0.28 -8.05 -12.85
CA ARG A 98 1.29 -7.36 -13.64
C ARG A 98 0.92 -7.56 -15.10
N ILE A 99 0.12 -6.64 -15.61
CA ILE A 99 -0.34 -6.66 -17.00
C ILE A 99 0.75 -6.07 -17.89
N ASP A 100 0.94 -6.72 -19.04
CA ASP A 100 1.84 -6.24 -20.09
C ASP A 100 1.42 -4.82 -20.51
N PRO A 101 2.36 -3.87 -20.67
CA PRO A 101 2.02 -2.51 -21.09
C PRO A 101 1.16 -2.45 -22.37
N SER A 102 1.34 -3.36 -23.32
CA SER A 102 0.54 -3.42 -24.56
C SER A 102 -0.93 -3.79 -24.34
N LYS A 103 -1.28 -4.33 -23.16
CA LYS A 103 -2.63 -4.77 -22.79
C LYS A 103 -3.31 -3.82 -21.80
N LEU A 104 -2.69 -2.69 -21.48
CA LEU A 104 -3.29 -1.67 -20.63
C LEU A 104 -4.26 -0.82 -21.44
N LEU A 105 -5.30 -0.33 -20.76
CA LEU A 105 -6.20 0.71 -21.24
C LEU A 105 -5.45 2.04 -21.37
N PRO A 106 -5.98 3.02 -22.15
CA PRO A 106 -5.29 4.29 -22.41
C PRO A 106 -4.87 5.07 -21.16
N ASP A 107 -5.61 4.92 -20.06
CA ASP A 107 -5.33 5.56 -18.77
C ASP A 107 -4.33 4.77 -17.90
N GLY A 108 -3.68 3.75 -18.46
CA GLY A 108 -2.71 2.87 -17.80
C GLY A 108 -3.32 1.78 -16.94
N THR A 109 -4.65 1.63 -16.96
CA THR A 109 -5.36 0.64 -16.15
C THR A 109 -5.51 -0.70 -16.86
N ASP A 110 -5.80 -1.76 -16.12
CA ASP A 110 -6.11 -3.06 -16.69
C ASP A 110 -7.62 -3.24 -16.92
N ALA A 111 -7.97 -4.10 -17.88
CA ALA A 111 -9.36 -4.36 -18.26
C ALA A 111 -10.03 -5.50 -17.46
N LEU A 112 -9.35 -6.13 -16.50
CA LEU A 112 -9.82 -7.36 -15.85
C LEU A 112 -11.23 -7.20 -15.25
N HIS A 113 -11.46 -6.08 -14.56
CA HIS A 113 -12.74 -5.76 -13.92
C HIS A 113 -13.57 -4.75 -14.71
N SER A 114 -13.07 -4.32 -15.87
CA SER A 114 -13.73 -3.27 -16.65
C SER A 114 -15.00 -3.82 -17.29
N PRO A 115 -16.14 -3.11 -17.19
CA PRO A 115 -17.32 -3.39 -17.99
C PRO A 115 -17.13 -3.01 -19.47
N GLY A 116 -16.02 -2.37 -19.85
CA GLY A 116 -15.75 -1.93 -21.21
C GLY A 116 -16.37 -0.58 -21.54
N SER A 117 -16.23 -0.17 -22.81
CA SER A 117 -16.84 1.06 -23.34
C SER A 117 -18.36 1.02 -23.12
N PRO A 118 -19.00 2.14 -22.73
CA PRO A 118 -18.47 3.51 -22.62
C PRO A 118 -17.92 3.88 -21.23
N TYR A 119 -17.76 2.93 -20.32
CA TYR A 119 -17.37 3.18 -18.94
C TYR A 119 -15.85 3.17 -18.77
N VAL A 120 -15.20 4.20 -19.32
CA VAL A 120 -13.73 4.28 -19.41
C VAL A 120 -13.04 4.81 -18.16
N ARG A 121 -13.79 5.44 -17.24
CA ARG A 121 -13.26 6.02 -16.01
C ARG A 121 -13.49 5.08 -14.84
N ARG A 122 -12.49 4.89 -13.97
CA ARG A 122 -12.60 3.98 -12.81
C ARG A 122 -12.22 4.67 -11.51
N MET A 123 -12.92 4.33 -10.44
CA MET A 123 -12.65 4.82 -9.09
C MET A 123 -12.68 3.69 -8.06
N TRP A 124 -11.76 3.74 -7.11
CA TRP A 124 -11.79 2.88 -5.92
C TRP A 124 -12.75 3.48 -4.88
N ALA A 125 -13.98 3.01 -4.82
CA ALA A 125 -15.02 3.54 -3.93
C ALA A 125 -14.87 3.07 -2.47
N GLY A 126 -14.19 1.95 -2.23
CA GLY A 126 -13.98 1.42 -0.88
C GLY A 126 -13.76 -0.09 -0.91
N GLY A 127 -14.01 -0.74 0.21
CA GLY A 127 -13.86 -2.19 0.32
C GLY A 127 -13.90 -2.69 1.75
N SER A 128 -13.52 -3.95 1.92
CA SER A 128 -13.30 -4.55 3.23
C SER A 128 -12.12 -5.53 3.20
N ILE A 129 -11.51 -5.76 4.35
CA ILE A 129 -10.61 -6.88 4.60
C ILE A 129 -11.09 -7.57 5.85
N ARG A 130 -11.18 -8.90 5.81
CA ARG A 130 -11.42 -9.76 6.96
C ARG A 130 -10.27 -10.75 7.06
N LEU A 131 -9.76 -10.94 8.27
CA LEU A 131 -8.70 -11.88 8.61
C LEU A 131 -9.28 -12.91 9.56
N ASP A 132 -8.91 -14.17 9.35
CA ASP A 132 -9.10 -15.22 10.34
C ASP A 132 -7.90 -15.13 11.29
N PRO A 133 -8.04 -14.64 12.54
CA PRO A 133 -6.88 -14.37 13.39
C PRO A 133 -6.11 -15.65 13.71
N GLU A 134 -6.80 -16.78 13.83
CA GLU A 134 -6.20 -18.08 14.12
C GLU A 134 -5.36 -18.59 12.95
N LYS A 135 -5.72 -18.27 11.71
CA LYS A 135 -4.92 -18.66 10.52
C LYS A 135 -3.90 -17.62 10.09
N TYR A 136 -4.26 -16.33 10.15
CA TYR A 136 -3.44 -15.25 9.64
C TYR A 136 -2.21 -15.03 10.54
N TYR A 137 -2.43 -15.06 11.85
CA TYR A 137 -1.39 -14.85 12.86
C TYR A 137 -0.80 -16.15 13.42
N ASP A 138 -1.13 -17.32 12.84
CA ASP A 138 -0.46 -18.58 13.16
C ASP A 138 1.02 -18.55 12.75
N GLU A 139 1.92 -18.82 13.70
CA GLU A 139 3.37 -18.74 13.47
C GLU A 139 3.94 -19.85 12.57
N SER A 140 3.20 -20.95 12.41
CA SER A 140 3.59 -22.12 11.61
C SER A 140 3.12 -22.01 10.16
N CYS A 141 1.94 -21.42 9.94
CA CYS A 141 1.28 -21.44 8.63
C CYS A 141 0.71 -20.10 8.15
N GLY A 142 0.75 -19.05 8.99
CA GLY A 142 0.24 -17.71 8.71
C GLY A 142 1.22 -16.79 7.99
N TRP A 143 1.05 -15.48 8.18
CA TRP A 143 1.75 -14.44 7.41
C TRP A 143 3.08 -14.01 8.04
N TYR A 144 4.02 -14.95 8.13
CA TYR A 144 5.33 -14.77 8.75
C TYR A 144 6.49 -14.95 7.78
N GLY A 145 7.48 -14.06 7.85
CA GLY A 145 8.75 -14.22 7.12
C GLY A 145 8.56 -14.41 5.61
N ASN A 146 8.99 -15.55 5.06
CA ASN A 146 8.81 -15.87 3.64
C ASN A 146 7.57 -16.75 3.44
N VAL A 147 6.47 -16.16 2.98
CA VAL A 147 5.19 -16.86 2.79
C VAL A 147 4.97 -17.13 1.32
N ASN A 148 4.72 -18.38 0.93
CA ASN A 148 4.13 -18.67 -0.37
C ASN A 148 2.62 -18.67 -0.20
N CYS A 149 1.90 -17.91 -1.03
CA CYS A 149 0.47 -17.73 -0.88
C CYS A 149 -0.21 -17.70 -2.24
N PHE A 150 -1.40 -18.29 -2.25
CA PHE A 150 -2.30 -18.33 -3.38
C PHE A 150 -3.35 -17.23 -3.20
N SER A 151 -3.66 -16.54 -4.30
CA SER A 151 -4.73 -15.55 -4.37
C SER A 151 -5.65 -15.93 -5.51
N ILE A 152 -6.93 -16.03 -5.17
CA ILE A 152 -8.03 -16.24 -6.12
C ILE A 152 -8.92 -15.02 -6.05
N GLU A 153 -9.41 -14.60 -7.21
CA GLU A 153 -10.17 -13.39 -7.39
C GLU A 153 -11.36 -13.68 -8.29
N ARG A 154 -12.50 -13.04 -8.00
CA ARG A 154 -13.70 -13.12 -8.83
C ARG A 154 -14.47 -11.80 -8.76
N ILE A 155 -15.25 -11.53 -9.80
CA ILE A 155 -16.28 -10.49 -9.75
C ILE A 155 -17.45 -11.09 -8.96
N LYS A 156 -17.67 -10.56 -7.75
CA LYS A 156 -18.70 -11.04 -6.83
C LYS A 156 -20.07 -10.48 -7.17
N ASP A 157 -20.12 -9.24 -7.67
CA ASP A 157 -21.36 -8.54 -7.94
C ASP A 157 -21.14 -7.39 -8.92
N VAL A 158 -22.14 -7.09 -9.74
CA VAL A 158 -22.15 -5.99 -10.71
C VAL A 158 -23.51 -5.30 -10.62
N GLN A 159 -23.51 -4.00 -10.35
CA GLN A 159 -24.73 -3.23 -10.13
C GLN A 159 -24.73 -1.94 -10.95
N LEU A 160 -25.81 -1.72 -11.70
CA LEU A 160 -26.10 -0.43 -12.31
C LEU A 160 -26.57 0.55 -11.22
N ARG A 161 -26.05 1.76 -11.25
CA ARG A 161 -26.33 2.85 -10.32
C ARG A 161 -26.67 4.10 -11.09
N ASP A 162 -27.74 4.76 -10.69
CA ASP A 162 -28.22 6.03 -11.26
C ASP A 162 -28.35 5.97 -12.79
N ASN A 163 -28.60 4.79 -13.35
CA ASN A 163 -28.60 4.46 -14.79
C ASN A 163 -27.35 4.85 -15.60
N ASP A 164 -26.24 5.23 -14.94
CA ASP A 164 -25.07 5.76 -15.64
C ASP A 164 -23.72 5.34 -15.03
N LYS A 165 -23.72 4.58 -13.94
CA LYS A 165 -22.50 4.10 -13.29
C LYS A 165 -22.60 2.61 -13.02
N ILE A 166 -21.49 1.91 -13.19
CA ILE A 166 -21.41 0.48 -12.88
C ILE A 166 -20.53 0.28 -11.66
N LEU A 167 -21.14 -0.23 -10.59
CA LEU A 167 -20.42 -0.67 -9.41
C LEU A 167 -20.06 -2.14 -9.57
N VAL A 168 -18.76 -2.43 -9.62
CA VAL A 168 -18.20 -3.78 -9.67
C VAL A 168 -17.60 -4.12 -8.32
N LYS A 169 -18.09 -5.18 -7.68
CA LYS A 169 -17.52 -5.70 -6.44
C LYS A 169 -16.66 -6.91 -6.74
N ILE A 170 -15.43 -6.87 -6.27
CA ILE A 170 -14.45 -7.94 -6.46
C ILE A 170 -14.20 -8.60 -5.11
N GLU A 171 -14.24 -9.93 -5.07
CA GLU A 171 -13.83 -10.70 -3.89
C GLU A 171 -12.50 -11.38 -4.17
N ARG A 172 -11.57 -11.26 -3.22
CA ARG A 172 -10.22 -11.81 -3.29
C ARG A 172 -9.97 -12.62 -2.05
N ARG A 173 -9.54 -13.87 -2.20
CA ARG A 173 -9.27 -14.79 -1.10
C ARG A 173 -7.81 -15.22 -1.14
N PHE A 174 -7.15 -15.22 0.02
CA PHE A 174 -5.73 -15.50 0.14
C PHE A 174 -5.47 -16.66 1.08
N ALA A 175 -4.75 -17.66 0.59
CA ALA A 175 -4.43 -18.87 1.34
C ALA A 175 -2.91 -19.11 1.32
N PRO A 176 -2.22 -19.02 2.47
CA PRO A 176 -0.85 -19.48 2.59
C PRO A 176 -0.73 -20.96 2.20
N LYS A 177 0.30 -21.29 1.42
CA LYS A 177 0.58 -22.67 0.98
C LYS A 177 0.75 -23.64 2.16
N ALA A 178 1.29 -23.14 3.28
CA ALA A 178 1.43 -23.93 4.50
C ALA A 178 0.06 -24.29 5.12
N ALA A 179 -0.87 -23.34 5.17
CA ALA A 179 -2.21 -23.58 5.71
C ALA A 179 -2.98 -24.65 4.93
N LEU A 180 -2.70 -24.82 3.63
CA LEU A 180 -3.31 -25.89 2.82
C LEU A 180 -2.80 -27.27 3.18
N ARG A 181 -1.48 -27.40 3.39
CA ARG A 181 -0.88 -28.67 3.82
C ARG A 181 -1.49 -29.13 5.15
N HIS A 182 -1.66 -28.19 6.08
CA HIS A 182 -2.21 -28.48 7.40
C HIS A 182 -3.69 -28.86 7.36
N ASN A 183 -4.51 -28.16 6.55
CA ASN A 183 -5.97 -28.35 6.57
C ASN A 183 -6.48 -29.43 5.60
N ILE A 184 -5.73 -29.76 4.54
CA ILE A 184 -6.17 -30.69 3.50
C ILE A 184 -5.31 -31.97 3.47
N GLY A 185 -4.17 -32.00 4.18
CA GLY A 185 -3.31 -33.19 4.22
C GLY A 185 -2.60 -33.52 2.91
N GLU A 186 -2.69 -32.63 1.91
CA GLU A 186 -2.17 -32.88 0.56
C GLU A 186 -0.82 -32.17 0.31
N SER A 187 0.09 -32.88 -0.38
CA SER A 187 1.33 -32.30 -0.87
C SER A 187 1.03 -31.38 -2.06
N PRO A 188 1.49 -30.12 -2.06
CA PRO A 188 1.13 -29.16 -3.08
C PRO A 188 1.93 -29.38 -4.37
N SER A 189 1.42 -30.27 -5.22
CA SER A 189 1.67 -30.35 -6.65
C SER A 189 0.82 -29.32 -7.41
N ASP A 190 0.91 -29.27 -8.74
CA ASP A 190 0.12 -28.38 -9.60
C ASP A 190 -1.41 -28.52 -9.42
N ASN A 191 -1.88 -29.66 -8.88
CA ASN A 191 -3.28 -29.89 -8.48
C ASN A 191 -3.77 -28.98 -7.33
N ALA A 192 -2.85 -28.41 -6.54
CA ALA A 192 -3.22 -27.57 -5.40
C ALA A 192 -3.99 -26.32 -5.84
N PHE A 193 -3.66 -25.76 -7.01
CA PHE A 193 -4.38 -24.63 -7.57
C PHE A 193 -5.81 -24.99 -7.97
N ASP A 194 -6.04 -26.16 -8.55
CA ASP A 194 -7.40 -26.57 -8.94
C ASP A 194 -8.27 -26.91 -7.73
N ILE A 195 -7.68 -27.52 -6.69
CA ILE A 195 -8.37 -27.77 -5.41
C ILE A 195 -8.72 -26.44 -4.74
N LEU A 196 -7.77 -25.49 -4.71
CA LEU A 196 -7.99 -24.14 -4.20
C LEU A 196 -9.07 -23.40 -4.99
N SER A 197 -9.00 -23.42 -6.32
CA SER A 197 -9.91 -22.68 -7.18
C SER A 197 -11.33 -23.21 -7.14
N ARG A 198 -11.53 -24.50 -6.84
CA ARG A 198 -12.87 -25.07 -6.57
C ARG A 198 -13.32 -24.78 -5.14
N LYS A 199 -12.48 -25.06 -4.12
CA LYS A 199 -12.91 -25.04 -2.71
C LYS A 199 -12.89 -23.66 -2.06
N VAL A 200 -12.01 -22.73 -2.49
CA VAL A 200 -11.85 -21.42 -1.83
C VAL A 200 -13.00 -20.46 -2.14
N PRO A 201 -13.49 -20.31 -3.38
CA PRO A 201 -14.57 -19.38 -3.67
C PRO A 201 -15.93 -19.77 -3.06
N GLU A 202 -16.21 -21.07 -2.97
CA GLU A 202 -17.50 -21.62 -2.52
C GLU A 202 -17.60 -21.80 -1.00
N ALA A 203 -16.47 -21.81 -0.29
CA ALA A 203 -16.48 -22.04 1.16
C ALA A 203 -17.17 -20.89 1.92
N PRO A 204 -18.07 -21.21 2.88
CA PRO A 204 -18.64 -20.21 3.77
C PRO A 204 -17.54 -19.51 4.56
N GLU A 205 -17.70 -18.20 4.74
CA GLU A 205 -16.79 -17.30 5.45
C GLU A 205 -15.36 -17.20 4.89
N PHE A 206 -14.46 -18.08 5.33
CA PHE A 206 -13.02 -18.09 5.02
C PHE A 206 -12.58 -19.38 4.30
N GLY A 207 -13.19 -20.53 4.60
CA GLY A 207 -12.66 -21.83 4.21
C GLY A 207 -11.18 -21.98 4.59
N VAL A 208 -10.34 -22.31 3.61
CA VAL A 208 -8.88 -22.42 3.78
C VAL A 208 -8.12 -21.10 3.60
N ALA A 209 -8.81 -20.01 3.25
CA ALA A 209 -8.19 -18.69 3.21
C ALA A 209 -7.95 -18.17 4.63
N SER A 210 -6.86 -17.41 4.82
CA SER A 210 -6.59 -16.68 6.06
C SER A 210 -7.04 -15.22 5.97
N MET A 211 -7.32 -14.74 4.76
CA MET A 211 -7.74 -13.37 4.48
C MET A 211 -8.70 -13.33 3.30
N VAL A 212 -9.74 -12.51 3.44
CA VAL A 212 -10.71 -12.19 2.38
C VAL A 212 -10.76 -10.67 2.23
N GLU A 213 -10.55 -10.18 1.02
CA GLU A 213 -10.66 -8.77 0.66
C GLU A 213 -11.85 -8.60 -0.29
N GLU A 214 -12.65 -7.56 -0.07
CA GLU A 214 -13.61 -7.06 -1.06
C GLU A 214 -13.21 -5.67 -1.53
N ARG A 215 -13.28 -5.45 -2.85
CA ARG A 215 -13.02 -4.14 -3.47
C ARG A 215 -14.27 -3.65 -4.16
N ASN A 216 -14.58 -2.38 -3.98
CA ASN A 216 -15.68 -1.71 -4.67
C ASN A 216 -15.08 -0.77 -5.71
N LEU A 217 -15.18 -1.13 -6.99
CA LEU A 217 -14.77 -0.30 -8.11
C LEU A 217 -16.00 0.33 -8.77
N LEU A 218 -15.97 1.64 -8.95
CA LEU A 218 -17.02 2.39 -9.64
C LEU A 218 -16.50 2.77 -11.03
N PHE A 219 -17.19 2.31 -12.05
CA PHE A 219 -16.93 2.66 -13.44
C PHE A 219 -17.94 3.70 -13.93
N MET A 220 -17.45 4.71 -14.62
CA MET A 220 -18.21 5.86 -15.09
C MET A 220 -17.84 6.15 -16.54
N ARG A 221 -18.74 6.81 -17.24
CA ARG A 221 -18.48 7.34 -18.57
C ARG A 221 -17.42 8.43 -18.54
N GLU A 222 -16.85 8.71 -19.70
CA GLU A 222 -16.00 9.88 -19.96
C GLU A 222 -16.71 11.18 -19.56
N ARG A 223 -15.93 12.20 -19.17
CA ARG A 223 -16.46 13.52 -18.81
C ARG A 223 -16.64 14.37 -20.06
N SER A 224 -17.74 15.13 -20.13
CA SER A 224 -17.88 16.18 -21.13
C SER A 224 -16.95 17.37 -20.82
N ALA A 225 -16.75 18.27 -21.79
CA ALA A 225 -15.99 19.50 -21.56
C ALA A 225 -16.61 20.37 -20.45
N GLU A 226 -17.94 20.39 -20.37
CA GLU A 226 -18.70 21.07 -19.32
C GLU A 226 -18.44 20.43 -17.95
N ASP A 227 -18.45 19.09 -17.86
CA ASP A 227 -18.15 18.37 -16.62
C ASP A 227 -16.74 18.66 -16.10
N LEU A 228 -15.76 18.75 -17.01
CA LEU A 228 -14.37 19.07 -16.68
C LEU A 228 -14.27 20.49 -16.12
N GLY A 229 -14.90 21.47 -16.78
CA GLY A 229 -14.93 22.86 -16.32
C GLY A 229 -15.59 23.01 -14.94
N ALA A 230 -16.72 22.32 -14.72
CA ALA A 230 -17.41 22.30 -13.43
C ALA A 230 -16.57 21.64 -12.33
N SER A 231 -15.88 20.54 -12.62
CA SER A 231 -15.04 19.82 -11.65
C SER A 231 -13.81 20.61 -11.23
N LEU A 232 -13.18 21.35 -12.15
CA LEU A 232 -11.98 22.15 -11.88
C LEU A 232 -12.29 23.44 -11.12
N SER A 233 -13.47 24.03 -11.35
CA SER A 233 -13.94 25.23 -10.64
C SER A 233 -14.62 24.92 -9.31
N GLY A 234 -15.15 23.70 -9.15
CA GLY A 234 -15.89 23.28 -7.97
C GLY A 234 -15.02 23.03 -6.74
N THR A 235 -15.52 23.47 -5.58
CA THR A 235 -14.95 23.09 -4.28
C THR A 235 -15.27 21.64 -3.96
N ILE A 236 -14.27 20.88 -3.52
CA ILE A 236 -14.46 19.49 -3.08
C ILE A 236 -15.32 19.48 -1.81
N ARG A 237 -16.44 18.77 -1.89
CA ARG A 237 -17.34 18.58 -0.75
C ARG A 237 -16.86 17.41 0.09
N TYR A 238 -16.21 17.72 1.20
CA TYR A 238 -15.89 16.74 2.23
C TYR A 238 -17.09 16.60 3.19
N LEU A 239 -17.31 15.39 3.71
CA LEU A 239 -18.36 15.16 4.69
C LEU A 239 -17.99 15.84 6.03
N PRO A 240 -18.89 16.55 6.72
CA PRO A 240 -18.55 17.16 8.01
C PRO A 240 -18.07 16.13 9.03
N SER A 241 -17.03 16.47 9.79
CA SER A 241 -16.55 15.66 10.91
C SER A 241 -17.27 16.07 12.20
N SER A 242 -18.14 15.20 12.73
CA SER A 242 -18.82 15.42 14.02
C SER A 242 -18.10 14.75 15.21
N LYS A 243 -16.99 14.06 14.96
CA LYS A 243 -16.29 13.25 15.96
C LYS A 243 -14.92 13.84 16.24
N THR A 244 -14.62 14.12 17.52
CA THR A 244 -13.25 14.40 17.95
C THR A 244 -12.43 13.10 17.91
N PRO A 245 -11.26 13.09 17.25
CA PRO A 245 -10.38 11.92 17.27
C PRO A 245 -9.74 11.74 18.65
N GLU A 246 -9.59 10.50 19.05
CA GLU A 246 -8.82 10.11 20.26
C GLU A 246 -7.33 10.15 19.97
N PHE A 247 -6.93 9.75 18.76
CA PHE A 247 -5.58 9.93 18.25
C PHE A 247 -5.63 10.27 16.76
N SER A 248 -4.63 11.03 16.30
CA SER A 248 -4.55 11.46 14.90
C SER A 248 -3.10 11.62 14.45
N HIS A 249 -2.87 11.55 13.13
CA HIS A 249 -1.57 11.77 12.51
C HIS A 249 -1.75 12.54 11.20
N THR A 250 -0.98 13.61 11.02
CA THR A 250 -1.04 14.47 9.83
C THR A 250 0.09 14.15 8.88
N LEU A 251 -0.20 14.15 7.58
CA LEU A 251 0.81 14.04 6.53
C LEU A 251 0.43 14.82 5.27
N ILE A 252 1.42 15.07 4.41
CA ILE A 252 1.23 15.63 3.07
C ILE A 252 1.78 14.57 2.09
N PRO A 253 0.94 13.90 1.30
CA PRO A 253 1.41 12.95 0.30
C PRO A 253 2.09 13.70 -0.84
N THR A 254 3.25 13.23 -1.29
CA THR A 254 4.00 13.85 -2.40
C THR A 254 3.96 12.98 -3.66
N ALA A 255 4.36 13.54 -4.79
CA ALA A 255 4.42 12.82 -6.05
C ALA A 255 5.38 11.61 -6.00
N GLU A 256 6.46 11.70 -5.22
CA GLU A 256 7.40 10.60 -4.99
C GLU A 256 6.72 9.44 -4.27
N LEU A 257 5.95 9.72 -3.21
CA LEU A 257 5.18 8.69 -2.52
C LEU A 257 4.20 8.00 -3.47
N LEU A 258 3.45 8.78 -4.26
CA LEU A 258 2.48 8.25 -5.21
C LEU A 258 3.16 7.40 -6.29
N SER A 259 4.31 7.83 -6.80
CA SER A 259 5.09 7.08 -7.79
C SER A 259 5.64 5.78 -7.21
N CYS A 260 6.27 5.81 -6.03
CA CYS A 260 6.77 4.62 -5.34
C CYS A 260 5.64 3.62 -5.07
N PHE A 261 4.49 4.09 -4.58
CA PHE A 261 3.34 3.23 -4.32
C PHE A 261 2.78 2.60 -5.61
N SER A 262 2.67 3.39 -6.70
CA SER A 262 2.25 2.90 -8.03
C SER A 262 3.18 1.79 -8.54
N GLN A 263 4.49 1.97 -8.44
CA GLN A 263 5.48 0.96 -8.84
C GLN A 263 5.40 -0.31 -8.00
N LEU A 264 5.31 -0.18 -6.67
CA LEU A 264 5.23 -1.31 -5.75
C LEU A 264 3.95 -2.13 -5.96
N THR A 265 2.83 -1.46 -6.20
CA THR A 265 1.52 -2.09 -6.43
C THR A 265 1.29 -2.48 -7.89
N ALA A 266 2.21 -2.15 -8.80
CA ALA A 266 2.00 -2.27 -10.25
C ALA A 266 0.72 -1.58 -10.75
N ASN A 267 0.26 -0.54 -10.04
CA ASN A 267 -0.87 0.28 -10.43
C ASN A 267 -0.36 1.45 -11.27
N LYS A 268 -0.57 1.38 -12.59
CA LYS A 268 -0.06 2.36 -13.57
C LYS A 268 -1.10 3.41 -13.96
N HIS A 269 -2.18 3.54 -13.19
CA HIS A 269 -3.25 4.48 -13.52
C HIS A 269 -2.73 5.92 -13.57
N ALA A 270 -2.94 6.58 -14.70
CA ALA A 270 -2.41 7.90 -15.02
C ALA A 270 -2.81 8.98 -14.01
N ILE A 271 -3.96 8.86 -13.35
CA ILE A 271 -4.41 9.83 -12.31
C ILE A 271 -3.45 9.96 -11.12
N HIS A 272 -2.51 9.04 -10.96
CA HIS A 272 -1.50 9.02 -9.89
C HIS A 272 -0.11 9.42 -10.36
N LEU A 273 0.10 9.58 -11.68
CA LEU A 273 1.42 9.68 -12.30
C LEU A 273 1.56 10.88 -13.23
N ASP A 274 0.49 11.24 -13.95
CA ASP A 274 0.49 12.27 -14.98
C ASP A 274 -0.49 13.40 -14.61
N ARG A 275 0.06 14.57 -14.31
CA ARG A 275 -0.73 15.75 -13.92
C ARG A 275 -1.57 16.29 -15.05
N GLU A 276 -1.09 16.23 -16.29
CA GLU A 276 -1.82 16.74 -17.45
C GLU A 276 -3.00 15.83 -17.77
N TYR A 277 -2.80 14.51 -17.75
CA TYR A 277 -3.91 13.56 -17.87
C TYR A 277 -4.94 13.78 -16.75
N THR A 278 -4.47 13.84 -15.50
CA THR A 278 -5.34 14.00 -14.33
C THR A 278 -6.20 15.26 -14.42
N ARG A 279 -5.62 16.36 -14.90
CA ARG A 279 -6.31 17.65 -15.02
C ARG A 279 -7.20 17.73 -16.25
N ASN A 280 -6.66 17.41 -17.42
CA ASN A 280 -7.28 17.75 -18.69
C ASN A 280 -8.21 16.65 -19.21
N VAL A 281 -8.04 15.40 -18.76
CA VAL A 281 -8.89 14.25 -19.13
C VAL A 281 -9.85 13.88 -18.00
N GLU A 282 -9.37 13.91 -16.76
CA GLU A 282 -10.15 13.47 -15.60
C GLU A 282 -10.74 14.62 -14.78
N GLY A 283 -10.36 15.88 -15.03
CA GLY A 283 -10.92 17.06 -14.35
C GLY A 283 -10.54 17.19 -12.87
N HIS A 284 -9.42 16.59 -12.48
CA HIS A 284 -8.87 16.63 -11.13
C HIS A 284 -7.74 17.67 -11.05
N ARG A 285 -7.77 18.56 -10.06
CA ARG A 285 -6.83 19.71 -10.00
C ARG A 285 -5.35 19.34 -9.82
N ASN A 286 -5.06 18.14 -9.30
CA ASN A 286 -3.72 17.58 -9.13
C ASN A 286 -3.80 16.05 -9.12
N LEU A 287 -2.67 15.36 -9.03
CA LEU A 287 -2.60 13.91 -8.85
C LEU A 287 -3.44 13.45 -7.67
N LEU A 288 -4.15 12.34 -7.85
CA LEU A 288 -4.97 11.73 -6.82
C LEU A 288 -4.18 10.77 -5.94
N VAL A 289 -4.46 10.78 -4.65
CA VAL A 289 -4.01 9.75 -3.72
C VAL A 289 -4.78 8.45 -3.98
N HIS A 290 -4.09 7.31 -4.07
CA HIS A 290 -4.73 6.04 -4.33
C HIS A 290 -5.70 5.63 -3.21
N GLY A 291 -6.87 5.10 -3.56
CA GLY A 291 -7.73 4.38 -2.62
C GLY A 291 -7.03 3.23 -1.85
N PRO A 292 -6.17 2.41 -2.47
CA PRO A 292 -5.39 1.42 -1.73
C PRO A 292 -4.29 2.05 -0.84
N LEU A 293 -3.80 3.25 -1.15
CA LEU A 293 -2.85 3.95 -0.29
C LEU A 293 -3.54 4.51 0.95
N THR A 294 -4.76 5.05 0.83
CA THR A 294 -5.55 5.48 1.99
C THR A 294 -5.83 4.32 2.95
N LEU A 295 -6.21 3.15 2.41
CA LEU A 295 -6.34 1.91 3.18
C LEU A 295 -5.03 1.50 3.88
N THR A 296 -3.92 1.51 3.14
CA THR A 296 -2.57 1.20 3.67
C THR A 296 -2.24 2.09 4.86
N LEU A 297 -2.49 3.39 4.73
CA LEU A 297 -2.24 4.38 5.78
C LEU A 297 -3.13 4.15 7.01
N LEU A 298 -4.43 3.88 6.83
CA LEU A 298 -5.35 3.61 7.94
C LEU A 298 -4.97 2.35 8.73
N LEU A 299 -4.67 1.25 8.03
CA LEU A 299 -4.24 0.00 8.67
C LEU A 299 -2.93 0.19 9.42
N ARG A 300 -1.95 0.85 8.80
CA ARG A 300 -0.67 1.16 9.44
C ARG A 300 -0.84 2.05 10.66
N PHE A 301 -1.64 3.10 10.54
CA PHE A 301 -1.92 4.06 11.61
C PHE A 301 -2.48 3.37 12.86
N VAL A 302 -3.51 2.54 12.70
CA VAL A 302 -4.08 1.81 13.83
C VAL A 302 -3.14 0.72 14.35
N THR A 303 -2.45 -0.01 13.47
CA THR A 303 -1.45 -1.01 13.88
C THR A 303 -0.37 -0.38 14.78
N ASN A 304 0.12 0.81 14.45
CA ASN A 304 1.09 1.51 15.29
C ASN A 304 0.52 1.89 16.66
N HIS A 305 -0.75 2.33 16.71
CA HIS A 305 -1.41 2.63 17.97
C HIS A 305 -1.57 1.39 18.85
N LEU A 306 -2.03 0.26 18.28
CA LEU A 306 -2.16 -1.01 19.01
C LEU A 306 -0.82 -1.51 19.57
N ASN A 307 0.28 -1.22 18.88
CA ASN A 307 1.64 -1.54 19.35
C ASN A 307 2.19 -0.56 20.40
N ASN A 308 1.55 0.58 20.63
CA ASN A 308 1.98 1.59 21.60
C ASN A 308 1.25 1.44 22.93
N ILE A 309 0.03 0.91 22.91
CA ILE A 309 -0.73 0.69 24.12
C ILE A 309 -0.21 -0.55 24.83
N SER A 310 0.19 -0.38 26.09
CA SER A 310 0.51 -1.50 26.99
C SER A 310 -0.81 -2.14 27.40
N ALA A 311 -1.20 -3.20 26.70
CA ALA A 311 -2.32 -4.04 27.09
C ALA A 311 -1.80 -5.35 27.70
N HIS A 312 -2.52 -5.91 28.68
CA HIS A 312 -2.23 -7.26 29.20
C HIS A 312 -2.31 -8.29 28.08
N THR A 313 -3.23 -8.08 27.15
CA THR A 313 -3.44 -8.91 25.95
C THR A 313 -3.17 -8.06 24.71
N PRO A 314 -2.14 -8.37 23.91
CA PRO A 314 -1.88 -7.71 22.63
C PRO A 314 -3.12 -7.74 21.74
N GLN A 315 -3.35 -6.70 20.95
CA GLN A 315 -4.48 -6.61 20.02
C GLN A 315 -3.97 -6.59 18.57
N VAL A 316 -4.63 -7.33 17.69
CA VAL A 316 -4.32 -7.39 16.26
C VAL A 316 -5.55 -7.02 15.45
N ILE A 317 -5.34 -6.52 14.22
CA ILE A 317 -6.46 -6.21 13.32
C ILE A 317 -7.15 -7.51 12.92
N GLN A 318 -8.47 -7.56 13.01
CA GLN A 318 -9.30 -8.67 12.53
C GLN A 318 -10.01 -8.28 11.23
N SER A 319 -10.52 -7.05 11.14
CA SER A 319 -11.17 -6.57 9.92
C SER A 319 -11.13 -5.06 9.77
N ILE A 320 -11.36 -4.61 8.54
CA ILE A 320 -11.70 -3.23 8.21
C ILE A 320 -12.80 -3.21 7.16
N GLU A 321 -13.79 -2.32 7.29
CA GLU A 321 -14.65 -1.86 6.20
C GLU A 321 -14.41 -0.37 5.99
N TYR A 322 -14.28 0.09 4.76
CA TYR A 322 -13.96 1.48 4.46
C TYR A 322 -14.59 1.97 3.14
N ARG A 323 -14.75 3.30 3.04
CA ARG A 323 -15.28 4.00 1.87
C ARG A 323 -14.49 5.28 1.61
N ASN A 324 -14.17 5.51 0.34
CA ASN A 324 -13.60 6.75 -0.15
C ASN A 324 -14.76 7.64 -0.62
N LEU A 325 -14.96 8.76 0.06
CA LEU A 325 -16.10 9.67 -0.13
C LEU A 325 -15.75 10.87 -1.01
N ALA A 326 -14.51 11.35 -0.91
CA ALA A 326 -14.01 12.50 -1.65
C ALA A 326 -12.55 12.27 -2.07
N PRO A 327 -12.09 12.88 -3.19
CA PRO A 327 -10.70 12.78 -3.61
C PRO A 327 -9.77 13.45 -2.60
N LEU A 328 -8.60 12.85 -2.42
CA LEU A 328 -7.45 13.44 -1.73
C LEU A 328 -6.36 13.68 -2.77
N TYR A 329 -5.66 14.80 -2.67
CA TYR A 329 -4.70 15.25 -3.69
C TYR A 329 -3.27 15.23 -3.20
N CYS A 330 -2.35 15.05 -4.14
CA CYS A 330 -0.93 15.27 -3.94
C CYS A 330 -0.67 16.72 -3.47
N ASP A 331 0.33 16.88 -2.62
CA ASP A 331 0.80 18.15 -2.06
C ASP A 331 -0.25 18.89 -1.18
N GLU A 332 -1.34 18.22 -0.82
CA GLU A 332 -2.35 18.73 0.12
C GLU A 332 -2.32 17.98 1.45
N GLN A 333 -2.42 18.72 2.56
CA GLN A 333 -2.44 18.11 3.88
C GLN A 333 -3.69 17.23 4.07
N MET A 334 -3.47 16.05 4.65
CA MET A 334 -4.53 15.18 5.14
C MET A 334 -4.23 14.68 6.54
N ARG A 335 -5.28 14.32 7.29
CA ARG A 335 -5.15 13.90 8.69
C ARG A 335 -5.85 12.57 8.93
N LEU A 336 -5.05 11.55 9.27
CA LEU A 336 -5.54 10.26 9.72
C LEU A 336 -6.08 10.42 11.14
N CYS A 337 -7.28 9.91 11.38
CA CYS A 337 -8.01 10.08 12.62
C CYS A 337 -8.62 8.75 13.05
N ALA A 338 -8.62 8.49 14.36
CA ALA A 338 -9.26 7.32 14.91
C ALA A 338 -9.86 7.61 16.28
N ARG A 339 -10.91 6.87 16.61
CA ARG A 339 -11.54 6.89 17.93
C ARG A 339 -12.07 5.50 18.26
N ARG A 340 -11.76 5.01 19.46
CA ARG A 340 -12.36 3.76 19.95
C ARG A 340 -13.84 3.98 20.26
N ARG A 341 -14.70 3.06 19.86
CA ARG A 341 -16.11 3.07 20.28
C ARG A 341 -16.21 2.64 21.73
N THR A 342 -17.00 3.37 22.52
CA THR A 342 -17.37 2.94 23.87
C THR A 342 -18.24 1.69 23.75
N GLN A 343 -17.76 0.54 24.21
CA GLN A 343 -18.61 -0.64 24.37
C GLN A 343 -19.54 -0.42 25.57
N VAL A 344 -20.83 -0.70 25.41
CA VAL A 344 -21.76 -0.80 26.53
C VAL A 344 -21.31 -2.01 27.36
N LYS A 345 -20.87 -1.77 28.61
CA LYS A 345 -20.54 -2.87 29.52
C LYS A 345 -21.79 -3.71 29.72
N ILE A 346 -21.75 -4.97 29.32
CA ILE A 346 -22.69 -5.97 29.81
C ILE A 346 -22.23 -6.32 31.22
N GLU A 347 -23.10 -6.17 32.22
CA GLU A 347 -22.81 -6.56 33.60
C GLU A 347 -22.44 -8.05 33.63
N GLY A 348 -21.25 -8.38 34.16
CA GLY A 348 -20.70 -9.74 34.20
C GLY A 348 -19.78 -10.14 33.04
N GLY A 349 -19.46 -9.23 32.10
CA GLY A 349 -18.56 -9.50 30.97
C GLY A 349 -17.07 -9.54 31.32
N ARG A 350 -16.26 -10.21 30.47
CA ARG A 350 -14.79 -10.21 30.53
C ARG A 350 -14.23 -8.79 30.44
N ARG A 351 -12.97 -8.59 30.83
CA ARG A 351 -12.38 -7.26 30.71
C ARG A 351 -12.32 -6.87 29.23
N ALA A 352 -12.54 -5.59 28.94
CA ALA A 352 -12.59 -5.10 27.56
C ALA A 352 -11.26 -5.28 26.79
N ASP A 353 -10.12 -5.51 27.47
CA ASP A 353 -8.81 -5.84 26.88
C ASP A 353 -8.65 -7.33 26.53
N GLU A 354 -9.48 -8.20 27.10
CA GLU A 354 -9.60 -9.62 26.75
C GLU A 354 -10.55 -9.84 25.56
N GLU A 355 -11.31 -8.80 25.18
CA GLU A 355 -12.18 -8.77 24.01
C GLU A 355 -11.59 -7.86 22.92
N GLY A 356 -11.99 -8.11 21.67
CA GLY A 356 -11.66 -7.24 20.55
C GLY A 356 -12.21 -5.81 20.72
N HIS A 357 -11.61 -4.83 20.06
CA HIS A 357 -12.04 -3.43 20.09
C HIS A 357 -12.59 -3.01 18.73
N ILE A 358 -13.47 -2.00 18.74
CA ILE A 358 -13.99 -1.39 17.52
C ILE A 358 -13.50 0.06 17.46
N TYR A 359 -12.82 0.40 16.37
CA TYR A 359 -12.34 1.76 16.09
C TYR A 359 -13.09 2.34 14.90
N ASP A 360 -13.66 3.53 15.07
CA ASP A 360 -13.99 4.37 13.93
C ASP A 360 -12.71 5.03 13.43
N VAL A 361 -12.44 4.93 12.13
CA VAL A 361 -11.26 5.53 11.50
C VAL A 361 -11.69 6.40 10.33
N TRP A 362 -11.00 7.51 10.11
CA TRP A 362 -11.27 8.39 8.99
C TRP A 362 -10.03 9.17 8.57
N ILE A 363 -10.07 9.72 7.35
CA ILE A 363 -9.08 10.66 6.84
C ILE A 363 -9.80 11.96 6.54
N GLU A 364 -9.30 13.04 7.12
CA GLU A 364 -9.75 14.39 6.81
C GLU A 364 -8.93 14.98 5.67
N GLY A 365 -9.60 15.69 4.76
CA GLY A 365 -8.96 16.53 3.76
C GLY A 365 -8.47 17.87 4.36
N PRO A 366 -7.95 18.79 3.52
CA PRO A 366 -7.35 20.05 3.97
C PRO A 366 -8.32 20.98 4.68
N THR A 367 -9.64 20.82 4.50
CA THR A 367 -10.67 21.62 5.17
C THR A 367 -11.20 20.99 6.47
N GLY A 368 -10.61 19.87 6.93
CA GLY A 368 -11.04 19.14 8.12
C GLY A 368 -12.27 18.23 7.93
N GLY A 369 -12.91 18.27 6.76
CA GLY A 369 -13.98 17.33 6.42
C GLY A 369 -13.45 15.94 6.04
N ILE A 370 -14.27 14.92 6.24
CA ILE A 370 -13.98 13.51 6.01
C ILE A 370 -13.97 13.20 4.50
N ALA A 371 -12.82 12.72 4.02
CA ALA A 371 -12.61 12.21 2.67
C ALA A 371 -12.68 10.69 2.60
N VAL A 372 -12.27 10.00 3.68
CA VAL A 372 -12.31 8.54 3.80
C VAL A 372 -12.85 8.19 5.18
N LYS A 373 -13.71 7.17 5.27
CA LYS A 373 -14.17 6.64 6.57
C LYS A 373 -14.15 5.13 6.59
N GLY A 374 -14.02 4.56 7.77
CA GLY A 374 -14.10 3.12 7.97
C GLY A 374 -14.27 2.73 9.43
N THR A 375 -14.37 1.44 9.63
CA THR A 375 -14.44 0.80 10.95
C THR A 375 -13.47 -0.36 10.98
N ILE A 376 -12.61 -0.41 11.99
CA ILE A 376 -11.66 -1.48 12.23
C ILE A 376 -12.12 -2.28 13.45
N HIS A 377 -12.18 -3.60 13.31
CA HIS A 377 -12.33 -4.51 14.43
C HIS A 377 -10.97 -5.14 14.75
N THR A 378 -10.64 -5.22 16.03
CA THR A 378 -9.45 -5.93 16.52
C THR A 378 -9.87 -7.20 17.22
N ALA A 379 -8.91 -8.10 17.42
CA ALA A 379 -9.05 -9.29 18.24
C ALA A 379 -7.80 -9.46 19.12
N PRO A 380 -7.91 -10.21 20.24
CA PRO A 380 -6.75 -10.66 21.00
C PRO A 380 -5.70 -11.33 20.09
N GLY A 381 -4.47 -10.84 20.15
CA GLY A 381 -3.35 -11.36 19.40
C GLY A 381 -2.82 -12.63 20.05
N VAL A 382 -3.11 -13.78 19.46
CA VAL A 382 -2.52 -15.06 19.87
C VAL A 382 -1.01 -14.99 19.58
N GLY A 383 -0.17 -15.01 20.63
CA GLY A 383 1.28 -15.14 20.51
C GLY A 383 2.07 -13.92 20.00
N VAL A 384 1.46 -12.74 19.81
CA VAL A 384 2.18 -11.54 19.35
C VAL A 384 2.79 -10.76 20.53
N ALA A 385 3.99 -11.12 20.95
CA ALA A 385 4.71 -10.36 21.98
C ALA A 385 5.27 -9.04 21.40
N GLN A 386 5.04 -7.92 22.08
CA GLN A 386 5.72 -6.65 21.77
C GLN A 386 7.19 -6.74 22.18
N HIS A 387 8.13 -6.48 21.26
CA HIS A 387 9.54 -6.27 21.63
C HIS A 387 9.81 -4.78 21.80
N PRO A 388 10.42 -4.32 22.91
CA PRO A 388 10.83 -2.92 23.05
C PRO A 388 11.95 -2.62 22.04
N ASP A 389 11.82 -1.51 21.32
CA ASP A 389 12.79 -0.89 20.40
C ASP A 389 13.93 -1.76 19.85
N LEU A 390 13.84 -2.04 18.54
CA LEU A 390 14.88 -2.65 17.72
C LEU A 390 16.09 -1.72 17.50
N LYS A 391 16.58 -1.03 18.54
CA LYS A 391 17.91 -0.40 18.54
C LYS A 391 19.03 -1.42 18.80
N ALA A 392 18.71 -2.62 19.31
CA ALA A 392 19.71 -3.60 19.75
C ALA A 392 20.14 -4.65 18.69
N HIS A 393 19.45 -4.75 17.55
CA HIS A 393 19.76 -5.79 16.54
C HIS A 393 20.66 -5.32 15.38
N PHE A 394 20.93 -4.01 15.25
CA PHE A 394 21.98 -3.50 14.35
C PHE A 394 23.36 -3.36 15.01
N THR A 395 23.48 -3.60 16.31
CA THR A 395 24.75 -3.51 17.06
C THR A 395 25.49 -4.83 17.22
N ARG A 396 24.89 -5.99 16.89
CA ARG A 396 25.57 -7.31 16.93
C ARG A 396 26.32 -7.71 15.65
N ARG A 397 26.60 -6.77 14.74
CA ARG A 397 27.60 -6.91 13.67
C ARG A 397 28.80 -5.95 13.82
N ARG A 398 29.09 -5.49 15.03
CA ARG A 398 30.25 -4.63 15.32
C ARG A 398 31.20 -5.09 16.43
N SER A 399 31.02 -6.30 16.97
CA SER A 399 31.89 -6.87 17.99
C SER A 399 32.63 -8.11 17.47
N LEU A 400 33.51 -7.92 16.48
CA LEU A 400 34.60 -8.85 16.15
C LEU A 400 35.57 -8.22 15.15
N VAL A 401 36.09 -7.03 15.49
CA VAL A 401 37.38 -6.54 14.97
C VAL A 401 38.06 -5.76 16.09
N ARG A 402 38.69 -6.48 17.03
CA ARG A 402 39.89 -5.95 17.69
C ARG A 402 41.05 -6.33 16.78
N LEU A 403 41.57 -5.34 16.06
CA LEU A 403 42.88 -5.45 15.41
C LEU A 403 43.92 -5.73 16.50
N VAL A 404 44.52 -6.91 16.46
CA VAL A 404 45.92 -7.09 16.85
C VAL A 404 46.73 -6.61 15.66
N GLU A 405 47.65 -5.68 15.89
CA GLU A 405 48.61 -5.21 14.90
C GLU A 405 49.53 -6.37 14.48
N ALA A 406 49.45 -6.78 13.22
CA ALA A 406 50.47 -7.59 12.57
C ALA A 406 50.55 -7.21 11.08
N PRO A 407 51.76 -7.05 10.51
CA PRO A 407 51.90 -6.64 9.11
C PRO A 407 51.48 -7.76 8.15
N PRO A 408 50.93 -7.43 6.96
CA PRO A 408 50.39 -8.43 6.05
C PRO A 408 51.50 -9.22 5.33
N ARG A 409 51.37 -10.55 5.30
CA ARG A 409 52.08 -11.45 4.37
C ARG A 409 51.30 -11.52 3.03
N PRO A 410 51.98 -11.67 1.87
CA PRO A 410 51.30 -11.74 0.59
C PRO A 410 50.68 -13.13 0.36
N MET A 411 49.42 -13.18 -0.09
CA MET A 411 48.72 -14.43 -0.40
C MET A 411 48.54 -14.57 -1.93
N LYS A 412 49.03 -15.69 -2.48
CA LYS A 412 49.01 -16.05 -3.91
C LYS A 412 47.58 -16.47 -4.33
N ALA A 413 47.13 -15.99 -5.49
CA ALA A 413 45.85 -16.38 -6.08
C ALA A 413 45.92 -17.81 -6.67
N VAL A 414 44.98 -18.68 -6.28
CA VAL A 414 44.79 -20.01 -6.88
C VAL A 414 43.59 -19.93 -7.82
N PHE A 415 43.85 -20.03 -9.14
CA PHE A 415 42.80 -20.08 -10.17
C PHE A 415 42.31 -21.51 -10.37
N SER A 416 41.01 -21.66 -10.65
CA SER A 416 40.41 -22.97 -10.97
C SER A 416 40.90 -23.49 -12.34
N ARG A 417 40.98 -24.83 -12.50
CA ARG A 417 41.42 -25.51 -13.75
C ARG A 417 40.66 -25.03 -15.01
N ARG A 418 39.40 -24.63 -14.86
CA ARG A 418 38.56 -24.11 -15.95
C ARG A 418 38.97 -22.70 -16.40
N GLN A 419 39.48 -21.88 -15.48
CA GLN A 419 40.04 -20.56 -15.79
C GLN A 419 41.43 -20.63 -16.44
N GLN A 420 42.21 -21.66 -16.12
CA GLN A 420 43.53 -21.91 -16.74
C GLN A 420 43.43 -22.40 -18.19
N LEU A 421 42.39 -23.19 -18.54
CA LEU A 421 42.17 -23.65 -19.92
C LEU A 421 41.71 -22.53 -20.86
N LEU A 422 40.85 -21.62 -20.40
CA LEU A 422 40.37 -20.49 -21.18
C LEU A 422 41.52 -19.50 -21.47
N ALA A 423 42.40 -19.27 -20.50
CA ALA A 423 43.57 -18.43 -20.66
C ALA A 423 44.58 -19.00 -21.68
N ARG A 424 44.72 -20.33 -21.78
CA ARG A 424 45.63 -20.98 -22.75
C ARG A 424 45.12 -20.90 -24.20
N GLN A 425 43.80 -20.93 -24.43
CA GLN A 425 43.23 -20.76 -25.77
C GLN A 425 43.31 -19.32 -26.28
N ILE A 426 43.32 -18.33 -25.37
CA ILE A 426 43.42 -16.90 -25.72
C ILE A 426 44.86 -16.47 -26.02
N VAL A 427 45.87 -17.17 -25.48
CA VAL A 427 47.30 -16.81 -25.68
C VAL A 427 47.89 -17.41 -26.97
N ALA A 428 47.25 -18.40 -27.61
CA ALA A 428 47.78 -19.06 -28.81
C ALA A 428 47.49 -18.34 -30.15
N ARG A 429 46.86 -17.16 -30.14
CA ARG A 429 46.63 -16.36 -31.37
C ARG A 429 47.04 -14.91 -31.17
N ARG A 430 48.35 -14.66 -31.14
CA ARG A 430 48.92 -13.36 -31.52
C ARG A 430 50.19 -13.58 -32.34
N ALA A 431 50.05 -13.43 -33.65
CA ALA A 431 51.17 -13.10 -34.54
C ALA A 431 50.61 -12.31 -35.73
N HIS A 432 50.51 -11.00 -35.60
CA HIS A 432 50.87 -10.05 -36.66
C HIS A 432 50.93 -8.62 -36.10
N PRO A 433 52.00 -7.84 -36.36
CA PRO A 433 52.05 -6.43 -36.02
C PRO A 433 51.30 -5.63 -37.08
N LEU A 434 50.55 -4.61 -36.64
CA LEU A 434 50.01 -3.43 -37.33
C LEU A 434 48.61 -3.14 -36.77
N PHE A 435 48.52 -2.24 -35.77
CA PHE A 435 47.45 -1.26 -35.57
C PHE A 435 47.69 -0.55 -34.23
N ILE A 436 48.46 0.55 -34.28
CA ILE A 436 48.49 1.58 -33.23
C ILE A 436 47.63 2.71 -33.78
N GLU A 437 46.47 2.96 -33.19
CA GLU A 437 45.94 4.29 -32.86
C GLU A 437 44.48 4.20 -32.31
N SER A 438 44.19 5.08 -31.35
CA SER A 438 42.86 5.39 -30.81
C SER A 438 42.20 4.41 -29.81
N ALA A 439 42.68 4.40 -28.56
CA ALA A 439 41.83 4.09 -27.39
C ALA A 439 42.41 4.55 -26.03
N ALA A 440 43.22 5.62 -26.00
CA ALA A 440 43.76 6.16 -24.76
C ALA A 440 43.34 7.63 -24.58
N ARG A 441 42.05 7.86 -24.30
CA ARG A 441 41.56 9.06 -23.59
C ARG A 441 40.13 8.83 -23.09
N LYS A 442 39.95 9.11 -21.80
CA LYS A 442 38.70 9.15 -21.00
C LYS A 442 38.32 7.86 -20.26
N CYS A 443 38.99 7.64 -19.12
CA CYS A 443 38.39 7.23 -17.86
C CYS A 443 39.39 7.53 -16.72
N LEU A 444 39.27 8.69 -16.06
CA LEU A 444 39.95 9.00 -14.80
C LEU A 444 38.94 8.88 -13.64
N PRO A 445 39.25 8.15 -12.55
CA PRO A 445 38.45 8.15 -11.32
C PRO A 445 38.88 9.27 -10.33
N MET A 446 37.90 9.83 -9.61
CA MET A 446 38.07 10.85 -8.56
C MET A 446 38.63 10.28 -7.23
N PRO A 447 39.37 11.07 -6.42
CA PRO A 447 40.13 10.57 -5.26
C PRO A 447 39.34 10.51 -3.93
N LEU A 448 39.73 9.53 -3.10
CA LEU A 448 39.33 9.31 -1.71
C LEU A 448 40.03 10.28 -0.74
N VAL A 449 39.26 10.94 0.13
CA VAL A 449 39.77 11.77 1.24
C VAL A 449 40.11 10.89 2.46
N ARG A 450 41.37 10.94 2.92
CA ARG A 450 41.85 10.32 4.18
C ARG A 450 41.84 11.33 5.33
N LYS A 451 41.51 10.84 6.52
CA LYS A 451 41.53 11.53 7.82
C LYS A 451 42.96 11.82 8.31
N TYR A 452 43.17 12.96 8.96
CA TYR A 452 44.29 13.23 9.86
C TYR A 452 43.79 13.55 11.28
N LYS A 453 44.50 13.05 12.30
CA LYS A 453 44.42 13.42 13.73
C LYS A 453 45.49 14.50 14.00
N THR A 454 45.24 15.47 14.89
CA THR A 454 45.81 15.59 16.27
C THR A 454 45.66 16.99 16.89
N THR A 455 45.15 17.02 18.13
CA THR A 455 45.54 17.78 19.36
C THR A 455 45.48 19.31 19.52
N LYS A 456 44.92 19.67 20.70
CA LYS A 456 45.23 20.72 21.71
C LYS A 456 44.31 21.95 21.86
N GLU A 457 43.70 21.95 23.04
CA GLU A 457 43.04 22.95 23.90
C GLU A 457 43.37 24.44 23.69
N HIS A 458 42.38 25.32 23.87
CA HIS A 458 42.38 26.33 24.95
C HIS A 458 41.01 27.05 25.14
N ARG A 459 40.89 27.61 26.35
CA ARG A 459 39.71 28.01 27.15
C ARG A 459 38.75 29.05 26.54
N ILE A 460 37.50 28.99 26.99
CA ILE A 460 36.50 30.06 26.93
C ILE A 460 36.21 30.48 28.37
N ASP A 461 36.28 31.78 28.66
CA ASP A 461 35.66 32.41 29.83
C ASP A 461 34.76 33.59 29.37
N PRO A 462 33.74 34.00 30.16
CA PRO A 462 32.52 34.60 29.62
C PRO A 462 32.22 36.05 30.06
N LEU A 463 31.41 36.74 29.22
CA LEU A 463 30.41 37.80 29.52
C LEU A 463 30.94 39.19 30.04
N PRO A 464 30.27 40.34 29.73
CA PRO A 464 28.92 40.63 30.27
C PRO A 464 27.95 41.48 29.40
N ARG A 465 26.73 41.54 29.95
CA ARG A 465 25.46 42.19 29.53
C ARG A 465 25.47 43.72 29.69
N PHE A 466 24.59 44.43 28.97
CA PHE A 466 23.73 45.59 29.37
C PHE A 466 23.04 46.13 28.08
N ALA A 467 21.73 45.99 27.83
CA ALA A 467 20.54 46.71 28.33
C ALA A 467 20.24 48.09 27.69
N LEU A 468 19.13 48.11 26.92
CA LEU A 468 18.08 49.15 26.75
C LEU A 468 18.44 50.60 26.32
N ARG A 469 17.90 51.03 25.16
CA ARG A 469 16.84 52.07 25.00
C ARG A 469 16.66 52.44 23.52
N GLY A 470 15.41 52.72 23.13
CA GLY A 470 14.99 52.88 21.73
C GLY A 470 15.12 54.30 21.17
N VAL A 471 15.09 54.40 19.84
CA VAL A 471 14.75 55.61 19.06
C VAL A 471 14.16 55.16 17.71
N LYS A 472 13.02 55.73 17.32
CA LYS A 472 12.45 55.66 15.95
C LYS A 472 13.23 56.60 15.02
N LYS A 473 13.64 56.14 13.83
CA LYS A 473 13.46 56.86 12.54
C LYS A 473 13.93 56.03 11.33
N VAL A 474 13.27 56.34 10.22
CA VAL A 474 13.29 55.82 8.84
C VAL A 474 14.69 55.73 8.19
N ALA A 475 14.97 54.66 7.44
CA ALA A 475 15.51 54.64 6.05
C ALA A 475 16.33 53.37 5.71
N SER A 476 16.22 52.97 4.43
CA SER A 476 17.13 52.15 3.60
C SER A 476 17.52 50.72 4.01
N ARG A 477 17.04 49.73 3.23
CA ARG A 477 17.68 48.40 3.08
C ARG A 477 18.48 48.35 1.76
N PRO A 478 19.69 47.79 1.74
CA PRO A 478 20.51 47.66 0.55
C PRO A 478 20.04 46.49 -0.34
N VAL A 479 20.05 46.75 -1.65
CA VAL A 479 19.83 45.81 -2.74
C VAL A 479 21.11 44.99 -2.96
N ILE A 480 21.03 43.65 -2.82
CA ILE A 480 22.05 42.73 -3.33
C ILE A 480 21.54 42.18 -4.66
N ARG A 481 22.18 42.60 -5.76
CA ARG A 481 21.93 42.13 -7.13
C ARG A 481 22.55 40.73 -7.33
N TYR A 482 21.71 39.72 -7.59
CA TYR A 482 22.16 38.48 -8.25
C TYR A 482 22.09 38.68 -9.76
N LYS A 483 23.25 38.66 -10.45
CA LYS A 483 23.33 38.58 -11.92
C LYS A 483 22.98 37.15 -12.37
N SER A 484 22.20 37.08 -13.44
CA SER A 484 21.52 35.90 -13.97
C SER A 484 22.41 35.01 -14.86
N GLN A 485 22.47 33.72 -14.53
CA GLN A 485 23.05 32.65 -15.36
C GLN A 485 21.99 31.88 -16.18
N LYS A 486 20.85 32.53 -16.49
CA LYS A 486 19.68 31.88 -17.13
C LYS A 486 19.50 32.18 -18.63
N LEU A 487 20.35 33.00 -19.26
CA LEU A 487 20.16 33.43 -20.65
C LEU A 487 20.96 32.65 -21.72
N GLU A 488 22.02 31.90 -21.34
CA GLU A 488 22.85 31.21 -22.33
C GLU A 488 22.32 29.82 -22.73
N TYR A 489 21.68 29.08 -21.83
CA TYR A 489 21.10 27.76 -22.15
C TYR A 489 19.91 27.83 -23.11
N SER A 490 19.12 28.93 -23.06
CA SER A 490 17.96 29.12 -23.94
C SER A 490 18.36 29.40 -25.39
N ARG A 491 19.52 30.06 -25.62
CA ARG A 491 20.02 30.35 -26.96
C ARG A 491 20.64 29.12 -27.62
N LEU A 492 21.33 28.27 -26.86
CA LEU A 492 21.91 27.03 -27.40
C LEU A 492 20.82 26.02 -27.77
N ALA A 493 19.80 25.84 -26.92
CA ALA A 493 18.68 24.93 -27.18
C ALA A 493 17.85 25.33 -28.42
N LYS A 494 17.62 26.64 -28.64
CA LYS A 494 16.95 27.13 -29.86
C LYS A 494 17.77 26.90 -31.12
N LYS A 495 19.10 27.04 -31.06
CA LYS A 495 19.98 26.80 -32.22
C LYS A 495 20.03 25.31 -32.60
N THR A 496 20.00 24.41 -31.62
CA THR A 496 19.97 22.96 -31.87
C THR A 496 18.63 22.49 -32.44
N MET A 497 17.49 23.02 -31.99
CA MET A 497 16.19 22.68 -32.57
C MET A 497 16.01 23.19 -34.01
N LEU A 498 16.54 24.37 -34.35
CA LEU A 498 16.51 24.89 -35.72
C LEU A 498 17.38 24.05 -36.68
N TYR A 499 18.54 23.59 -36.23
CA TYR A 499 19.44 22.75 -37.02
C TYR A 499 18.82 21.37 -37.34
N TRP A 500 18.22 20.71 -36.34
CA TRP A 500 17.57 19.41 -36.56
C TRP A 500 16.24 19.53 -37.33
N GLY A 501 15.50 20.62 -37.16
CA GLY A 501 14.27 20.88 -37.91
C GLY A 501 14.49 21.24 -39.39
N GLN A 502 15.67 21.75 -39.78
CA GLN A 502 16.04 21.92 -41.19
C GLN A 502 16.49 20.60 -41.82
N LYS A 503 17.29 19.81 -41.10
CA LYS A 503 17.78 18.53 -41.62
C LYS A 503 16.66 17.50 -41.86
N TRP A 504 15.57 17.57 -41.10
CA TRP A 504 14.40 16.68 -41.24
C TRP A 504 13.50 17.02 -42.44
N ARG A 505 13.66 18.21 -43.05
CA ARG A 505 12.88 18.65 -44.24
C ARG A 505 13.64 18.49 -45.56
N GLU A 506 14.87 18.00 -45.52
CA GLU A 506 15.69 17.71 -46.71
C GLU A 506 15.79 16.20 -46.97
N GLU A 507 15.17 15.35 -46.13
CA GLU A 507 15.11 13.89 -46.27
C GLU A 507 13.68 13.34 -46.50
N GLU A 508 12.70 14.23 -46.75
CA GLU A 508 11.40 13.94 -47.42
C GLU A 508 11.39 14.62 -48.80
#